data_AF-A0A645G166-F1
#
_entry.id   AF-A0A645G166-F1
#
_cell.length_a   1.000
_cell.length_b   1.000
_cell.length_c   1.000
_cell.angle_alpha   90.00
_cell.angle_beta   90.00
_cell.angle_gamma   90.00
#
_symmetry.space_group_name_H-M   'P 1'
#
loop_
_entity.id
_entity.type
_entity.pdbx_description
1 polymer ?
#
loop_
_entity_poly.entity_id
_entity_poly.type
_entity_poly.pdbx_seq_one_letter_code
_entity_poly.pdbx_strand_id
1 'polypeptide(L)'
;MLAGLIDEWGGAQVDYPERRHCCGFGFRQYLLKSNRSYSVSNTKKKLDSMKPYHPDLIIANCPGCTFFLDRWQYVISEMEGKIYGDSGYGIPVLTYEELAGLLLGYDPWDIGLQLHQVAVEPLLDKLGIKYNPDNKYKGRNGKILKLPQPSVLKMY
;
A
#
# COMPACT_ATOMS: atom_id res chain seq x y z
N MET A 1 -15.61 -12.09 -6.57
CA MET A 1 -15.16 -10.67 -6.64
C MET A 1 -14.36 -10.36 -5.39
N LEU A 2 -13.32 -9.50 -5.46
CA LEU A 2 -12.50 -9.12 -4.28
C LEU A 2 -13.34 -8.71 -3.07
N ALA A 3 -14.45 -8.01 -3.31
CA ALA A 3 -15.46 -7.66 -2.31
C ALA A 3 -15.88 -8.85 -1.42
N GLY A 4 -16.25 -9.98 -2.04
CA GLY A 4 -16.69 -11.16 -1.30
C GLY A 4 -15.56 -11.84 -0.52
N LEU A 5 -14.30 -11.76 -1.00
CA LEU A 5 -13.17 -12.29 -0.22
C LEU A 5 -12.96 -11.50 1.08
N ILE A 6 -13.16 -10.18 1.04
CA ILE A 6 -13.03 -9.32 2.22
C ILE A 6 -14.10 -9.69 3.25
N ASP A 7 -15.35 -9.89 2.81
CA ASP A 7 -16.45 -10.27 3.69
C ASP A 7 -16.17 -11.63 4.37
N GLU A 8 -15.68 -12.62 3.62
CA GLU A 8 -15.31 -13.96 4.14
C GLU A 8 -14.11 -13.93 5.09
N TRP A 9 -13.18 -12.99 4.89
CA TRP A 9 -12.04 -12.78 5.80
C TRP A 9 -12.39 -11.93 7.03
N GLY A 10 -13.66 -11.54 7.20
CA GLY A 10 -14.14 -10.77 8.34
C GLY A 10 -13.83 -9.27 8.27
N GLY A 11 -13.47 -8.77 7.09
CA GLY A 11 -13.28 -7.35 6.85
C GLY A 11 -14.59 -6.63 6.52
N ALA A 12 -14.57 -5.30 6.57
CA ALA A 12 -15.69 -4.46 6.16
C ALA A 12 -15.35 -3.74 4.84
N GLN A 13 -16.26 -3.82 3.86
CA GLN A 13 -16.09 -3.07 2.62
C GLN A 13 -16.37 -1.59 2.84
N VAL A 14 -15.40 -0.76 2.47
CA VAL A 14 -15.57 0.70 2.40
C VAL A 14 -16.05 1.07 1.00
N ASP A 15 -17.24 1.66 0.91
CA ASP A 15 -17.73 2.24 -0.34
C ASP A 15 -17.42 3.74 -0.39
N TYR A 16 -16.86 4.19 -1.51
CA TYR A 16 -16.40 5.56 -1.70
C TYR A 16 -16.53 5.96 -3.18
N PRO A 17 -16.65 7.26 -3.51
CA PRO A 17 -17.18 7.65 -4.83
C PRO A 17 -16.30 7.19 -6.01
N GLU A 18 -14.97 7.22 -5.87
CA GLU A 18 -14.02 6.77 -6.91
C GLU A 18 -13.57 5.31 -6.74
N ARG A 19 -14.39 4.46 -6.11
CA ARG A 19 -14.12 3.02 -5.94
C ARG A 19 -13.78 2.33 -7.26
N ARG A 20 -14.53 2.62 -8.32
CA ARG A 20 -14.30 2.05 -9.67
C ARG A 20 -13.36 2.87 -10.55
N HIS A 21 -12.78 3.96 -10.02
CA HIS A 21 -11.82 4.76 -10.77
C HIS A 21 -10.50 4.03 -10.94
N CYS A 22 -9.84 4.24 -12.08
CA CYS A 22 -8.55 3.63 -12.39
C CYS A 22 -7.46 4.14 -11.43
N CYS A 23 -6.49 3.28 -11.09
CA CYS A 23 -5.30 3.67 -10.33
C CYS A 23 -4.30 4.50 -11.16
N GLY A 24 -4.54 4.70 -12.46
CA GLY A 24 -3.62 5.39 -13.36
C GLY A 24 -2.51 4.52 -13.93
N PHE A 25 -2.46 3.22 -13.60
CA PHE A 25 -1.56 2.28 -14.25
C PHE A 25 -1.99 2.00 -15.69
N GLY A 26 -1.04 2.09 -16.61
CA GLY A 26 -1.16 1.60 -17.98
C GLY A 26 0.23 1.46 -18.59
N PHE A 27 0.49 0.38 -19.35
CA PHE A 27 1.82 0.07 -19.89
C PHE A 27 2.48 1.27 -20.59
N ARG A 28 1.73 2.01 -21.40
CA ARG A 28 2.21 3.26 -22.05
C ARG A 28 2.56 4.35 -21.03
N GLN A 29 1.74 4.54 -20.00
CA GLN A 29 1.94 5.57 -18.98
C GLN A 29 3.13 5.27 -18.07
N TYR A 30 3.41 3.98 -17.85
CA TYR A 30 4.58 3.55 -17.10
C TYR A 30 5.89 3.76 -17.88
N LEU A 31 5.91 3.40 -19.17
CA LEU A 31 7.10 3.52 -20.01
C LEU A 31 7.41 4.97 -20.40
N LEU A 32 6.39 5.75 -20.75
CA LEU A 32 6.55 7.14 -21.14
C LEU A 32 6.55 8.06 -19.91
N LYS A 33 7.75 8.43 -19.45
CA LYS A 33 7.93 9.33 -18.30
C LYS A 33 7.19 10.67 -18.43
N SER A 34 6.96 11.15 -19.65
CA SER A 34 6.18 12.37 -19.93
C SER A 34 4.74 12.32 -19.39
N ASN A 35 4.18 11.12 -19.25
CA ASN A 35 2.78 10.94 -18.88
C ASN A 35 2.61 10.56 -17.39
N ARG A 36 3.65 10.72 -16.58
CA ARG A 36 3.58 10.45 -15.13
C ARG A 36 2.50 11.27 -14.43
N SER A 37 2.25 12.50 -14.90
CA SER A 37 1.17 13.36 -14.40
C SER A 37 -0.20 12.69 -14.48
N TYR A 38 -0.47 11.88 -15.52
CA TYR A 38 -1.70 11.09 -15.62
C TYR A 38 -1.77 10.03 -14.52
N SER A 39 -0.69 9.31 -14.27
CA SER A 39 -0.66 8.26 -13.25
C SER A 39 -0.88 8.82 -11.84
N VAL A 40 -0.18 9.92 -11.54
CA VAL A 40 -0.29 10.63 -10.26
C VAL A 40 -1.69 11.21 -10.07
N SER A 41 -2.26 11.87 -11.09
CA SER A 41 -3.56 12.53 -10.95
C SER A 41 -4.71 11.55 -10.74
N ASN A 42 -4.71 10.40 -11.43
CA ASN A 42 -5.72 9.35 -11.22
C ASN A 42 -5.57 8.71 -9.83
N THR A 43 -4.34 8.42 -9.41
CA THR A 43 -4.08 7.89 -8.06
C THR A 43 -4.53 8.87 -6.99
N LYS A 44 -4.15 10.15 -7.13
CA LYS A 44 -4.54 11.24 -6.22
C LYS A 44 -6.05 11.35 -6.11
N LYS A 45 -6.77 11.40 -7.24
CA LYS A 45 -8.24 11.47 -7.23
C LYS A 45 -8.87 10.31 -6.46
N LYS A 46 -8.37 9.08 -6.70
CA LYS A 46 -8.83 7.88 -5.99
C LYS A 46 -8.56 7.97 -4.48
N LEU A 47 -7.35 8.38 -4.07
CA LEU A 47 -6.98 8.49 -2.66
C LEU A 47 -7.69 9.66 -1.95
N ASP A 48 -7.87 10.79 -2.62
CA ASP A 48 -8.58 11.97 -2.10
C ASP A 48 -10.03 11.65 -1.74
N SER A 49 -10.70 10.89 -2.60
CA SER A 49 -12.08 10.44 -2.36
C SER A 49 -12.21 9.40 -1.26
N MET A 50 -11.13 8.63 -1.02
CA MET A 50 -11.12 7.51 -0.10
C MET A 50 -10.77 7.97 1.32
N LYS A 51 -9.94 9.02 1.45
CA LYS A 51 -9.46 9.55 2.74
C LYS A 51 -10.56 9.81 3.78
N PRO A 52 -11.71 10.44 3.46
CA PRO A 52 -12.75 10.73 4.45
C PRO A 52 -13.38 9.48 5.08
N TYR A 53 -13.19 8.31 4.47
CA TYR A 53 -13.75 7.04 4.94
C TYR A 53 -12.77 6.24 5.82
N HIS A 54 -11.57 6.77 6.10
CA HIS A 54 -10.55 6.17 6.97
C HIS A 54 -10.32 4.66 6.72
N PRO A 55 -9.90 4.27 5.50
CA PRO A 55 -9.61 2.87 5.20
C PRO A 55 -8.34 2.39 5.90
N ASP A 56 -8.38 1.15 6.42
CA ASP A 56 -7.21 0.52 7.04
C ASP A 56 -6.25 -0.12 6.03
N LEU A 57 -6.78 -0.55 4.89
CA LEU A 57 -6.07 -1.32 3.89
C LEU A 57 -6.74 -1.14 2.52
N ILE A 58 -5.91 -1.03 1.48
CA ILE A 58 -6.35 -1.12 0.08
C ILE A 58 -5.94 -2.48 -0.47
N ILE A 59 -6.91 -3.26 -0.95
CA ILE A 59 -6.65 -4.56 -1.58
C ILE A 59 -6.79 -4.44 -3.09
N ALA A 60 -5.79 -4.91 -3.82
CA ALA A 60 -5.80 -4.95 -5.28
C ALA A 60 -5.52 -6.36 -5.83
N ASN A 61 -6.09 -6.67 -6.99
CA ASN A 61 -5.82 -7.92 -7.73
C ASN A 61 -4.80 -7.75 -8.87
N CYS A 62 -4.34 -6.52 -9.10
CA CYS A 62 -3.38 -6.22 -10.15
C CYS A 62 -2.10 -5.68 -9.50
N PRO A 63 -0.93 -6.29 -9.74
CA PRO A 63 0.32 -5.81 -9.16
C PRO A 63 0.65 -4.36 -9.58
N GLY A 64 0.22 -3.95 -10.78
CA GLY A 64 0.34 -2.56 -11.24
C GLY A 64 -0.48 -1.59 -10.40
N CYS A 65 -1.68 -1.98 -9.93
CA CYS A 65 -2.48 -1.18 -9.01
C CYS A 65 -1.82 -1.08 -7.64
N THR A 66 -1.35 -2.19 -7.09
CA THR A 66 -0.64 -2.21 -5.79
C THR A 66 0.58 -1.29 -5.83
N PHE A 67 1.43 -1.46 -6.85
CA PHE A 67 2.63 -0.64 -7.01
C PHE A 67 2.33 0.86 -7.18
N PHE A 68 1.31 1.22 -7.97
CA PHE A 68 0.98 2.63 -8.20
C PHE A 68 0.36 3.28 -6.97
N LEU A 69 -0.58 2.60 -6.31
CA LEU A 69 -1.24 3.15 -5.13
C LEU A 69 -0.27 3.24 -3.94
N ASP A 70 0.66 2.30 -3.79
CA ASP A 70 1.73 2.36 -2.79
C ASP A 70 2.73 3.49 -3.11
N ARG A 71 3.35 3.44 -4.30
CA ARG A 71 4.41 4.39 -4.68
C ARG A 71 3.94 5.84 -4.80
N TRP A 72 2.75 6.07 -5.37
CA TRP A 72 2.29 7.44 -5.57
C TRP A 72 1.81 8.08 -4.26
N GLN A 73 1.47 7.33 -3.22
CA GLN A 73 1.27 7.90 -1.89
C GLN A 73 2.54 8.60 -1.39
N TYR A 74 3.69 7.93 -1.50
CA TYR A 74 4.99 8.53 -1.20
C TYR A 74 5.30 9.75 -2.07
N VAL A 75 5.09 9.66 -3.39
CA VAL A 75 5.40 10.80 -4.26
C VAL A 75 4.47 11.99 -3.97
N ILE A 76 3.18 11.76 -3.75
CA ILE A 76 2.22 12.82 -3.44
C ILE A 76 2.54 13.44 -2.06
N SER A 77 2.97 12.64 -1.08
CA SER A 77 3.39 13.19 0.21
C SER A 77 4.62 14.09 0.07
N GLU A 78 5.62 13.71 -0.73
CA GLU A 78 6.80 14.53 -0.97
C GLU A 78 6.50 15.78 -1.82
N MET A 79 5.55 15.70 -2.75
CA MET A 79 5.19 16.83 -3.63
C MET A 79 4.25 17.85 -2.98
N GLU A 80 3.28 17.38 -2.19
CA GLU A 80 2.17 18.21 -1.68
C GLU A 80 2.07 18.22 -0.15
N GLY A 81 2.93 17.48 0.57
CA GLY A 81 2.83 17.31 2.02
C GLY A 81 1.60 16.51 2.46
N LYS A 82 0.91 15.82 1.53
CA LYS A 82 -0.36 15.17 1.79
C LYS A 82 -0.19 13.71 2.19
N ILE A 83 -0.79 13.36 3.32
CA ILE A 83 -0.80 12.00 3.88
C ILE A 83 -2.26 11.49 3.90
N TYR A 84 -2.45 10.22 3.54
CA TYR A 84 -3.78 9.62 3.36
C TYR A 84 -4.20 8.67 4.47
N GLY A 85 -3.25 8.00 5.12
CA GLY A 85 -3.54 7.14 6.28
C GLY A 85 -3.54 7.94 7.58
N ASP A 86 -3.88 7.24 8.66
CA ASP A 86 -3.95 7.83 9.99
C ASP A 86 -2.54 7.99 10.61
N SER A 87 -2.44 8.85 11.62
CA SER A 87 -1.24 9.03 12.46
C SER A 87 0.05 9.44 11.72
N GLY A 88 -0.05 9.88 10.46
CA GLY A 88 1.09 10.27 9.61
C GLY A 88 1.67 9.15 8.74
N TYR A 89 0.99 8.01 8.67
CA TYR A 89 1.34 6.90 7.78
C TYR A 89 0.53 6.97 6.48
N GLY A 90 1.02 6.30 5.43
CA GLY A 90 0.22 6.03 4.25
C GLY A 90 -0.81 4.93 4.52
N ILE A 91 -1.76 4.74 3.61
CA ILE A 91 -2.67 3.60 3.64
C ILE A 91 -1.93 2.40 3.04
N PRO A 92 -1.73 1.30 3.80
CA PRO A 92 -1.12 0.08 3.27
C PRO A 92 -1.89 -0.42 2.05
N VAL A 93 -1.16 -0.88 1.03
CA VAL A 93 -1.74 -1.41 -0.21
C VAL A 93 -1.21 -2.80 -0.43
N LEU A 94 -2.06 -3.82 -0.32
CA LEU A 94 -1.64 -5.21 -0.48
C LEU A 94 -2.32 -5.85 -1.70
N THR A 95 -1.67 -6.85 -2.28
CA THR A 95 -2.39 -7.81 -3.11
C THR A 95 -3.23 -8.75 -2.25
N TYR A 96 -4.25 -9.38 -2.85
CA TYR A 96 -5.03 -10.38 -2.13
C TYR A 96 -4.19 -11.62 -1.77
N GLU A 97 -3.16 -11.94 -2.54
CA GLU A 97 -2.21 -13.02 -2.22
C GLU A 97 -1.34 -12.68 -1.01
N GLU A 98 -0.86 -11.45 -0.90
CA GLU A 98 -0.11 -10.98 0.27
C GLU A 98 -0.97 -11.05 1.53
N LEU A 99 -2.22 -10.58 1.45
CA LEU A 99 -3.17 -10.67 2.57
C LEU A 99 -3.50 -12.12 2.91
N ALA A 100 -3.72 -12.98 1.91
CA ALA A 100 -3.95 -14.41 2.16
C ALA A 100 -2.73 -15.06 2.85
N GLY A 101 -1.51 -14.71 2.45
CA GLY A 101 -0.29 -15.17 3.11
C GLY A 101 -0.22 -14.77 4.59
N LEU A 102 -0.55 -13.50 4.89
CA LEU A 102 -0.65 -13.01 6.26
C LEU A 102 -1.68 -13.80 7.09
N LEU A 103 -2.87 -14.04 6.54
CA LEU A 103 -3.94 -14.79 7.21
C LEU A 103 -3.58 -16.27 7.43
N LEU A 104 -2.77 -16.86 6.55
CA LEU A 104 -2.25 -18.22 6.70
C LEU A 104 -1.10 -18.31 7.72
N GLY A 105 -0.66 -17.20 8.29
CA GLY A 105 0.40 -17.15 9.30
C GLY A 105 1.82 -17.15 8.74
N TYR A 106 2.01 -16.80 7.47
CA TYR A 106 3.35 -16.57 6.92
C TYR A 106 3.98 -15.33 7.55
N ASP A 107 5.30 -15.38 7.74
CA ASP A 107 6.06 -14.21 8.19
C ASP A 107 5.98 -13.09 7.12
N PRO A 108 5.66 -11.84 7.50
CA PRO A 108 5.49 -10.73 6.56
C PRO A 108 6.76 -10.42 5.76
N TRP A 109 7.94 -10.75 6.30
CA TRP A 109 9.23 -10.48 5.67
C TRP A 109 9.63 -11.56 4.67
N ASP A 110 9.12 -12.78 4.84
CA ASP A 110 9.29 -13.88 3.88
C ASP A 110 8.47 -13.67 2.60
N ILE A 111 7.30 -13.04 2.72
CA ILE A 111 6.43 -12.69 1.58
C ILE A 111 6.78 -11.33 0.94
N GLY A 112 7.76 -10.60 1.49
CA GLY A 112 8.33 -9.42 0.84
C GLY A 112 7.66 -8.08 1.17
N LEU A 113 6.85 -7.99 2.23
CA LEU A 113 6.15 -6.75 2.58
C LEU A 113 7.07 -5.56 2.88
N GLN A 114 8.33 -5.81 3.23
CA GLN A 114 9.37 -4.79 3.41
C GLN A 114 9.71 -3.98 2.15
N LEU A 115 9.25 -4.43 0.98
CA LEU A 115 9.47 -3.73 -0.30
C LEU A 115 8.44 -2.65 -0.61
N HIS A 116 7.33 -2.62 0.14
CA HIS A 116 6.32 -1.57 0.04
C HIS A 116 6.91 -0.23 0.50
N GLN A 117 6.54 0.86 -0.17
CA GLN A 117 6.99 2.21 0.17
C GLN A 117 6.23 2.76 1.38
N VAL A 118 4.97 2.38 1.53
CA VAL A 118 4.16 2.68 2.70
C VAL A 118 4.39 1.62 3.78
N ALA A 119 4.49 2.06 5.04
CA ALA A 119 4.63 1.16 6.18
C ALA A 119 3.39 0.24 6.31
N VAL A 120 3.62 -1.06 6.37
CA VAL A 120 2.57 -2.09 6.53
C VAL A 120 2.34 -2.45 7.99
N GLU A 121 3.28 -2.12 8.86
CA GLU A 121 3.27 -2.43 10.28
C GLU A 121 2.04 -1.93 11.04
N PRO A 122 1.50 -0.71 10.79
CA PRO A 122 0.26 -0.28 11.45
C PRO A 122 -0.91 -1.26 11.19
N LEU A 123 -0.95 -1.89 10.02
CA LEU A 123 -1.92 -2.92 9.70
C LEU A 123 -1.59 -4.24 10.40
N LEU A 124 -0.31 -4.66 10.43
CA LEU A 124 0.10 -5.88 11.11
C LEU A 124 -0.23 -5.83 12.61
N ASP A 125 0.01 -4.70 13.26
CA ASP A 125 -0.36 -4.44 14.65
C ASP A 125 -1.87 -4.52 14.85
N LYS A 126 -2.65 -3.89 13.95
CA LYS A 126 -4.12 -3.91 13.99
C LYS A 126 -4.69 -5.32 13.82
N LEU A 127 -4.05 -6.16 13.00
CA LEU A 127 -4.43 -7.55 12.79
C LEU A 127 -3.89 -8.50 13.88
N GLY A 128 -3.02 -8.02 14.79
CA GLY A 128 -2.39 -8.85 15.81
C GLY A 128 -1.37 -9.85 15.26
N ILE A 129 -0.83 -9.59 14.07
CA ILE A 129 0.16 -10.46 13.43
C ILE A 129 1.50 -10.25 14.12
N LYS A 130 2.10 -11.34 14.61
CA LYS A 130 3.42 -11.29 15.23
C LYS A 130 4.50 -11.23 14.16
N TYR A 131 5.36 -10.24 14.24
CA TYR A 131 6.54 -10.11 13.39
C TYR A 131 7.73 -9.58 14.20
N ASN A 132 8.94 -9.81 13.71
CA ASN A 132 10.14 -9.24 14.31
C ASN A 132 10.59 -7.98 13.54
N PRO A 133 10.51 -6.77 14.11
CA PRO A 133 10.92 -5.53 13.44
C PRO A 133 12.39 -5.55 12.99
N ASP A 134 13.28 -6.21 13.76
CA ASP A 134 14.71 -6.29 13.44
C ASP A 134 14.97 -7.07 12.14
N ASN A 135 14.01 -7.88 11.71
CA ASN A 135 14.13 -8.69 10.50
C ASN A 135 13.65 -7.97 9.24
N LYS A 136 12.95 -6.84 9.34
CA LYS A 136 12.33 -6.14 8.21
C LYS A 136 13.28 -5.92 7.04
N TYR A 137 14.51 -5.46 7.33
CA TYR A 137 15.51 -5.16 6.31
C TYR A 137 16.62 -6.21 6.22
N LYS A 138 16.50 -7.36 6.89
CA LYS A 138 17.45 -8.46 6.75
C LYS A 138 17.14 -9.23 5.46
N GLY A 139 18.03 -9.15 4.48
CA GLY A 139 17.95 -10.02 3.30
C GLY A 139 18.26 -11.48 3.64
N ARG A 140 17.97 -12.39 2.70
CA ARG A 140 18.16 -13.86 2.85
C ARG A 140 19.55 -14.32 3.33
N ASN A 141 20.59 -13.49 3.16
CA ASN A 141 21.97 -13.79 3.58
C ASN A 141 22.44 -12.93 4.77
N GLY A 142 21.53 -12.32 5.55
CA GLY A 142 21.86 -11.39 6.62
C GLY A 142 22.33 -10.01 6.16
N LYS A 143 22.31 -9.75 4.84
CA LYS A 143 22.66 -8.44 4.27
C LYS A 143 21.53 -7.44 4.53
N ILE A 144 21.84 -6.36 5.24
CA ILE A 144 20.89 -5.28 5.52
C ILE A 144 20.58 -4.52 4.23
N LEU A 145 19.29 -4.42 3.88
CA LEU A 145 18.79 -3.62 2.78
C LEU A 145 18.94 -2.12 3.11
N LYS A 146 19.06 -1.28 2.08
CA LYS A 146 19.10 0.18 2.29
C LYS A 146 17.79 0.63 2.95
N LEU A 147 17.93 1.33 4.07
CA LEU A 147 16.80 1.95 4.75
C LEU A 147 16.25 3.09 3.89
N PRO A 148 14.95 3.09 3.57
CA PRO A 148 14.33 4.22 2.92
C PRO A 148 14.26 5.41 3.89
N GLN A 149 14.34 6.64 3.35
CA GLN A 149 14.34 7.89 4.12
C GLN A 149 13.34 8.89 3.50
N PRO A 150 12.02 8.69 3.68
CA PRO A 150 11.01 9.69 3.31
C PRO A 150 11.21 10.97 4.12
N SER A 151 10.86 12.12 3.54
CA SER A 151 10.88 13.38 4.29
C SER A 151 9.53 13.67 4.96
N VAL A 152 8.43 13.16 4.40
CA VAL A 152 7.06 13.45 4.88
C VAL A 152 6.37 12.25 5.53
N LEU A 153 6.40 11.06 4.90
CA LEU A 153 5.74 9.87 5.46
C LEU A 153 6.50 9.34 6.68
N LYS A 154 5.76 8.98 7.73
CA LYS A 154 6.36 8.25 8.85
C LYS A 154 6.76 6.85 8.41
N MET A 155 7.91 6.42 8.91
CA MET A 155 8.33 5.03 8.91
C MET A 155 8.04 4.42 10.27
N TYR A 156 7.79 3.12 10.27
CA TYR A 156 7.65 2.33 11.48
C TYR A 156 9.03 1.89 11.98
#